data_AF-A0A3D1AG28-F1
#
_entry.id   AF-A0A3D1AG28-F1
#
_cell.length_a   1.000
_cell.length_b   1.000
_cell.length_c   1.000
_cell.angle_alpha   90.00
_cell.angle_beta   90.00
_cell.angle_gamma   90.00
#
_symmetry.space_group_name_H-M   'P 1'
#
loop_
_entity.id
_entity.type
_entity.pdbx_description
1 polymer ?
#
loop_
_entity_poly.entity_id
_entity_poly.type
_entity_poly.pdbx_seq_one_letter_code
_entity_poly.pdbx_strand_id
1 'polypeptide(L)'
;PEVTHISNRDKEVYVVSMQVTNDSDHDGIINVETNAGGRNDVYDPRTKRKVSFAAHETKRLVTVWDEAPRSINVNTLISANLPNLINLPVNNIIRERNKPVGEEGDFVVRHVSYTVPGEVIVDNEDSLLFVMSEPDVVGLLPRWLDQVDDNSFRYSGVSNWRPPLQWTLTTNDKYYGTHVRSAYVVKSGSGSQTATWKIPVPATGQYDLYYYVYKPDDVRQRGRNQGSGDTEYHFKVKYDEEEEDTYVDLRRSDEGWSLLGTYFFNEDTVRVVLTNDCKLRSVTADAVKIVRR
;
A
#
# COMPACT_ATOMS: atom_id res chain seq x y z
N PRO A 1 -4.03 -11.04 4.41
CA PRO A 1 -4.71 -12.29 4.80
C PRO A 1 -3.67 -13.41 4.86
N GLU A 2 -3.80 -14.31 5.81
CA GLU A 2 -2.95 -15.48 5.95
C GLU A 2 -3.70 -16.70 5.40
N VAL A 3 -3.02 -17.50 4.57
CA VAL A 3 -3.59 -18.73 4.03
C VAL A 3 -2.69 -19.89 4.40
N THR A 4 -3.25 -20.87 5.10
CA THR A 4 -2.56 -22.08 5.53
C THR A 4 -3.15 -23.28 4.79
N HIS A 5 -2.33 -23.96 3.99
CA HIS A 5 -2.67 -25.25 3.41
C HIS A 5 -2.37 -26.36 4.43
N ILE A 6 -3.42 -27.03 4.89
CA ILE A 6 -3.35 -28.14 5.83
C ILE A 6 -3.59 -29.43 5.06
N SER A 7 -2.57 -30.28 4.97
CA SER A 7 -2.67 -31.62 4.38
C SER A 7 -2.67 -32.67 5.49
N ASN A 8 -3.81 -33.33 5.65
CA ASN A 8 -4.03 -34.47 6.54
C ASN A 8 -4.33 -35.72 5.70
N ARG A 9 -4.16 -36.93 6.27
CA ARG A 9 -4.30 -38.20 5.53
C ARG A 9 -5.61 -38.35 4.75
N ASP A 10 -6.68 -37.75 5.27
CA ASP A 10 -8.04 -37.90 4.72
C ASP A 10 -8.62 -36.59 4.17
N LYS A 11 -7.91 -35.46 4.30
CA LYS A 11 -8.44 -34.13 3.93
C LYS A 11 -7.33 -33.14 3.61
N GLU A 12 -7.46 -32.44 2.50
CA GLU A 12 -6.66 -31.26 2.17
C GLU A 12 -7.56 -30.04 2.19
N VAL A 13 -7.18 -29.01 2.95
CA VAL A 13 -7.94 -27.77 3.06
C VAL A 13 -7.03 -26.55 3.11
N TYR A 14 -7.60 -25.42 2.71
CA TYR A 14 -7.00 -24.10 2.79
C TYR A 14 -7.75 -23.29 3.85
N VAL A 15 -7.08 -22.98 4.95
CA VAL A 15 -7.61 -22.13 6.01
C VAL A 15 -7.19 -20.70 5.71
N VAL A 16 -8.18 -19.83 5.51
CA VAL A 16 -7.98 -18.39 5.36
C VAL A 16 -8.26 -17.73 6.69
N SER A 17 -7.29 -16.95 7.19
CA SER A 17 -7.41 -16.16 8.40
C SER A 17 -7.12 -14.70 8.09
N MET A 18 -8.01 -13.80 8.47
CA MET A 18 -7.76 -12.37 8.41
C MET A 18 -8.32 -11.65 9.64
N GLN A 19 -7.64 -10.60 10.06
CA GLN A 19 -8.09 -9.75 11.16
C GLN A 19 -8.56 -8.42 10.61
N VAL A 20 -9.73 -7.98 11.07
CA VAL A 20 -10.33 -6.69 10.68
C VAL A 20 -10.71 -5.95 11.96
N THR A 21 -10.35 -4.67 12.03
CA THR A 21 -10.70 -3.78 13.14
C THR A 21 -11.63 -2.70 12.61
N ASN A 22 -12.73 -2.45 13.33
CA ASN A 22 -13.46 -1.21 13.24
C ASN A 22 -12.93 -0.28 14.32
N ASP A 23 -12.21 0.77 13.94
CA ASP A 23 -11.62 1.76 14.84
C ASP A 23 -12.48 3.02 14.98
N SER A 24 -13.69 3.01 14.42
CA SER A 24 -14.63 4.12 14.51
C SER A 24 -15.52 4.02 15.77
N ASP A 25 -16.10 5.16 16.13
CA ASP A 25 -17.09 5.27 17.21
C ASP A 25 -18.49 4.76 16.83
N HIS A 26 -18.63 4.16 15.64
CA HIS A 26 -19.91 3.69 15.12
C HIS A 26 -19.84 2.22 14.74
N ASP A 27 -20.99 1.55 14.81
CA ASP A 27 -21.11 0.18 14.32
C ASP A 27 -20.90 0.16 12.80
N GLY A 28 -20.15 -0.84 12.34
CA GLY A 28 -19.74 -0.99 10.96
C GLY A 28 -20.23 -2.29 10.34
N ILE A 29 -20.21 -2.35 9.01
CA ILE A 29 -20.45 -3.58 8.26
C ILE A 29 -19.55 -3.61 7.04
N ILE A 30 -18.92 -4.75 6.79
CA ILE A 30 -18.13 -4.99 5.59
C ILE A 30 -18.75 -6.13 4.79
N ASN A 31 -18.51 -6.14 3.49
CA ASN A 31 -18.79 -7.28 2.62
C ASN A 31 -17.47 -7.93 2.20
N VAL A 32 -17.28 -9.19 2.60
CA VAL A 32 -16.10 -9.99 2.26
C VAL A 32 -16.47 -10.94 1.15
N GLU A 33 -15.71 -10.90 0.07
CA GLU A 33 -15.82 -11.82 -1.06
C GLU A 33 -14.51 -12.59 -1.24
N THR A 34 -14.57 -13.91 -1.15
CA THR A 34 -13.40 -14.78 -1.33
C THR A 34 -13.46 -15.43 -2.70
N ASN A 35 -12.45 -15.15 -3.53
CA ASN A 35 -12.29 -15.74 -4.86
C ASN A 35 -11.60 -17.09 -4.75
N ALA A 36 -12.32 -18.10 -4.23
CA ALA A 36 -11.89 -19.49 -4.27
C ALA A 36 -12.16 -20.11 -5.65
N GLY A 37 -11.18 -20.81 -6.20
CA GLY A 37 -11.29 -21.46 -7.51
C GLY A 37 -12.39 -22.54 -7.55
N GLY A 38 -12.91 -22.76 -8.75
CA GLY A 38 -13.86 -23.82 -9.09
C GLY A 38 -14.53 -23.48 -10.42
N ARG A 39 -14.47 -24.37 -11.41
CA ARG A 39 -15.04 -24.18 -12.77
C ARG A 39 -16.55 -24.41 -12.85
N ASN A 40 -17.18 -24.67 -11.70
CA ASN A 40 -18.59 -25.01 -11.60
C ASN A 40 -19.36 -23.84 -10.98
N ASP A 41 -20.43 -23.43 -11.66
CA ASP A 41 -21.40 -22.38 -11.28
C ASP A 41 -22.17 -22.65 -9.96
N VAL A 42 -21.62 -23.44 -9.04
CA VAL A 42 -22.23 -23.67 -7.73
C VAL A 42 -21.83 -22.51 -6.82
N TYR A 43 -22.78 -21.59 -6.64
CA TYR A 43 -22.67 -20.50 -5.68
C TYR A 43 -22.53 -21.08 -4.26
N ASP A 44 -21.31 -21.04 -3.71
CA ASP A 44 -21.10 -21.28 -2.29
C ASP A 44 -21.43 -19.98 -1.53
N PRO A 45 -22.45 -19.96 -0.65
CA PRO A 45 -22.83 -18.76 0.09
C PRO A 45 -21.71 -18.23 1.00
N ARG A 46 -20.68 -19.03 1.30
CA ARG A 46 -19.49 -18.58 2.04
C ARG A 46 -18.58 -17.66 1.21
N THR A 47 -18.70 -17.69 -0.12
CA THR A 47 -17.88 -16.86 -1.03
C THR A 47 -18.17 -15.39 -0.85
N LYS A 48 -19.40 -15.03 -0.45
CA LYS A 48 -19.80 -13.63 -0.25
C LYS A 48 -20.61 -13.52 1.03
N ARG A 49 -20.02 -12.87 2.03
CA ARG A 49 -20.67 -12.69 3.33
C ARG A 49 -20.49 -11.29 3.87
N LYS A 50 -21.51 -10.83 4.60
CA LYS A 50 -21.44 -9.57 5.34
C LYS A 50 -21.03 -9.86 6.78
N VAL A 51 -20.16 -9.03 7.32
CA VAL A 51 -19.69 -9.13 8.70
C VAL A 51 -19.93 -7.78 9.36
N SER A 52 -20.69 -7.77 10.45
CA SER A 52 -20.91 -6.58 11.28
C SER A 52 -19.83 -6.46 12.34
N PHE A 53 -19.58 -5.23 12.79
CA PHE A 53 -18.63 -4.89 13.85
C PHE A 53 -19.30 -3.86 14.75
N ALA A 54 -19.20 -4.03 16.06
CA ALA A 54 -19.46 -2.94 16.99
C ALA A 54 -18.37 -1.87 16.86
N ALA A 55 -18.62 -0.67 17.38
CA ALA A 55 -17.59 0.35 17.55
C ALA A 55 -16.36 -0.23 18.30
N HIS A 56 -15.15 0.08 17.83
CA HIS A 56 -13.88 -0.39 18.41
C HIS A 56 -13.69 -1.91 18.48
N GLU A 57 -14.47 -2.68 17.71
CA GLU A 57 -14.41 -4.14 17.71
C GLU A 57 -13.42 -4.68 16.67
N THR A 58 -12.58 -5.64 17.10
CA THR A 58 -11.72 -6.40 16.20
C THR A 58 -12.22 -7.83 16.08
N LYS A 59 -12.37 -8.32 14.85
CA LYS A 59 -12.70 -9.73 14.57
C LYS A 59 -11.61 -10.40 13.77
N ARG A 60 -11.33 -11.65 14.13
CA ARG A 60 -10.59 -12.61 13.31
C ARG A 60 -11.59 -13.46 12.55
N LEU A 61 -11.56 -13.34 11.23
CA LEU A 61 -12.42 -14.06 10.30
C LEU A 61 -11.64 -15.28 9.80
N VAL A 62 -12.16 -16.47 10.08
CA VAL A 62 -11.57 -17.74 9.68
C VAL A 62 -12.55 -18.47 8.76
N THR A 63 -12.11 -18.83 7.57
CA THR A 63 -12.90 -19.61 6.59
C THR A 63 -12.08 -20.77 6.03
N VAL A 64 -12.75 -21.87 5.69
CA VAL A 64 -12.09 -23.09 5.24
C VAL A 64 -12.57 -23.47 3.85
N TRP A 65 -11.61 -23.63 2.95
CA TRP A 65 -11.83 -23.87 1.52
C TRP A 65 -11.19 -25.18 1.07
N ASP A 66 -11.82 -25.88 0.14
CA ASP A 66 -11.25 -27.10 -0.45
C ASP A 66 -10.24 -26.76 -1.56
N GLU A 67 -10.44 -25.64 -2.25
CA GLU A 67 -9.51 -25.11 -3.26
C GLU A 67 -8.74 -23.89 -2.75
N ALA A 68 -7.55 -23.67 -3.30
CA ALA A 68 -6.73 -22.52 -2.96
C ALA A 68 -7.44 -21.21 -3.37
N PRO A 69 -7.69 -20.29 -2.43
CA PRO A 69 -8.24 -18.98 -2.75
C PRO A 69 -7.21 -18.13 -3.50
N ARG A 70 -7.67 -17.39 -4.50
CA ARG A 70 -6.83 -16.51 -5.32
C ARG A 70 -6.68 -15.13 -4.71
N SER A 71 -7.79 -14.56 -4.24
CA SER A 71 -7.81 -13.27 -3.58
C SER A 71 -9.04 -13.12 -2.68
N ILE A 72 -9.00 -12.13 -1.81
CA ILE A 72 -10.12 -11.73 -0.96
C ILE A 72 -10.41 -10.26 -1.23
N ASN A 73 -11.61 -9.97 -1.68
CA ASN A 73 -12.12 -8.62 -1.85
C ASN A 73 -12.85 -8.20 -0.58
N VAL A 74 -12.42 -7.10 0.05
CA VAL A 74 -13.09 -6.51 1.20
C VAL A 74 -13.70 -5.19 0.75
N ASN A 75 -15.03 -5.12 0.74
CA ASN A 75 -15.75 -3.88 0.52
C ASN A 75 -16.22 -3.33 1.86
N THR A 76 -15.71 -2.16 2.24
CA THR A 76 -16.00 -1.49 3.51
C THR A 76 -17.33 -0.72 3.50
N LEU A 77 -18.07 -0.79 2.38
CA LEU A 77 -19.40 -0.25 2.16
C LEU A 77 -19.48 1.25 2.47
N ILE A 78 -20.08 1.60 3.61
CA ILE A 78 -20.21 2.97 4.09
C ILE A 78 -19.18 3.12 5.21
N SER A 79 -18.03 3.69 4.87
CA SER A 79 -16.91 3.92 5.78
C SER A 79 -16.11 5.14 5.32
N ALA A 80 -15.24 5.67 6.17
CA ALA A 80 -14.27 6.68 5.78
C ALA A 80 -13.14 6.14 4.87
N ASN A 81 -13.09 4.82 4.62
CA ASN A 81 -12.02 4.22 3.82
C ASN A 81 -12.14 4.57 2.34
N LEU A 82 -11.00 4.97 1.75
CA LEU A 82 -10.88 5.32 0.34
C LEU A 82 -9.65 4.61 -0.25
N PRO A 83 -9.79 3.76 -1.29
CA PRO A 83 -11.04 3.28 -1.84
C PRO A 83 -11.77 2.34 -0.87
N ASN A 84 -13.08 2.18 -1.08
CA ASN A 84 -13.91 1.28 -0.27
C ASN A 84 -13.75 -0.20 -0.62
N LEU A 85 -13.14 -0.52 -1.76
CA LEU A 85 -12.85 -1.88 -2.20
C LEU A 85 -11.35 -2.14 -2.08
N ILE A 86 -10.99 -3.11 -1.24
CA ILE A 86 -9.61 -3.52 -1.02
C ILE A 86 -9.46 -4.96 -1.53
N ASN A 87 -8.58 -5.17 -2.51
CA ASN A 87 -8.27 -6.50 -3.00
C ASN A 87 -7.00 -7.03 -2.31
N LEU A 88 -7.13 -8.18 -1.67
CA LEU A 88 -6.06 -8.84 -0.93
C LEU A 88 -5.67 -10.12 -1.67
N PRO A 89 -4.64 -10.08 -2.55
CA PRO A 89 -4.19 -11.28 -3.26
C PRO A 89 -3.55 -12.30 -2.31
N VAL A 90 -3.73 -13.58 -2.61
CA VAL A 90 -3.09 -14.68 -1.89
C VAL A 90 -1.78 -15.02 -2.57
N ASN A 91 -0.69 -14.39 -2.12
CA ASN A 91 0.63 -14.58 -2.72
C ASN A 91 1.44 -15.70 -2.05
N ASN A 92 1.28 -15.89 -0.73
CA ASN A 92 2.01 -16.87 0.04
C ASN A 92 1.04 -17.81 0.75
N ILE A 93 1.26 -19.12 0.61
CA ILE A 93 0.46 -20.17 1.25
C ILE A 93 1.39 -20.98 2.16
N ILE A 94 1.17 -20.84 3.46
CA ILE A 94 1.92 -21.56 4.48
C ILE A 94 1.48 -23.03 4.43
N ARG A 95 2.43 -23.97 4.38
CA ARG A 95 2.12 -25.40 4.29
C ARG A 95 2.33 -26.07 5.63
N GLU A 96 1.29 -26.72 6.13
CA GLU A 96 1.32 -27.46 7.39
C GLU A 96 0.77 -28.87 7.20
N ARG A 97 1.25 -29.81 8.02
CA ARG A 97 0.88 -31.23 7.98
C ARG A 97 0.45 -31.69 9.37
N ASN A 98 -0.51 -32.60 9.44
CA ASN A 98 -0.97 -33.23 10.68
C ASN A 98 -1.45 -32.21 11.74
N LYS A 99 -2.07 -31.10 11.31
CA LYS A 99 -2.67 -30.13 12.22
C LYS A 99 -4.19 -30.25 12.23
N PRO A 100 -4.84 -30.02 13.39
CA PRO A 100 -6.29 -29.87 13.43
C PRO A 100 -6.68 -28.64 12.62
N VAL A 101 -7.73 -28.77 11.80
CA VAL A 101 -8.32 -27.63 11.10
C VAL A 101 -9.07 -26.81 12.14
N GLY A 102 -8.73 -25.53 12.30
CA GLY A 102 -9.41 -24.64 13.22
C GLY A 102 -10.90 -24.48 12.89
N GLU A 103 -11.70 -24.06 13.87
CA GLU A 103 -13.12 -23.78 13.66
C GLU A 103 -13.30 -22.60 12.69
N GLU A 104 -14.19 -22.77 11.72
CA GLU A 104 -14.66 -21.69 10.84
C GLU A 104 -15.59 -20.77 11.63
N GLY A 105 -15.38 -19.46 11.53
CA GLY A 105 -16.16 -18.50 12.29
C GLY A 105 -15.56 -17.11 12.37
N ASP A 106 -16.31 -16.22 13.03
CA ASP A 106 -15.93 -14.84 13.28
C ASP A 106 -15.68 -14.69 14.77
N PHE A 107 -14.41 -14.54 15.15
CA PHE A 107 -14.01 -14.51 16.54
C PHE A 107 -13.69 -13.08 16.95
N VAL A 108 -14.38 -12.57 17.97
CA VAL A 108 -14.00 -11.30 18.58
C VAL A 108 -12.66 -11.49 19.29
N VAL A 109 -11.66 -10.72 18.88
CA VAL A 109 -10.30 -10.80 19.41
C VAL A 109 -9.88 -9.45 19.94
N ARG A 110 -8.86 -9.42 20.80
CA ARG A 110 -8.26 -8.15 21.20
C ARG A 110 -7.62 -7.49 19.99
N HIS A 111 -7.73 -6.17 19.92
CA HIS A 111 -7.00 -5.38 18.94
C HIS A 111 -5.51 -5.65 19.10
N VAL A 112 -4.86 -6.07 18.02
CA VAL A 112 -3.41 -6.22 17.93
C VAL A 112 -2.97 -5.17 16.92
N SER A 113 -2.33 -4.10 17.38
CA SER A 113 -1.64 -3.20 16.48
C SER A 113 -0.33 -3.86 16.05
N TYR A 114 -0.07 -3.89 14.76
CA TYR A 114 1.20 -4.40 14.20
C TYR A 114 2.27 -3.29 14.18
N THR A 115 2.23 -2.39 15.17
CA THR A 115 3.21 -1.31 15.27
C THR A 115 4.54 -1.91 15.68
N VAL A 116 5.55 -1.80 14.82
CA VAL A 116 6.91 -2.24 15.17
C VAL A 116 7.50 -1.22 16.16
N PRO A 117 8.01 -1.64 17.33
CA PRO A 117 8.64 -0.71 18.26
C PRO A 117 9.77 0.09 17.60
N GLY A 118 9.73 1.41 17.74
CA GLY A 118 10.71 2.30 17.11
C GLY A 118 10.50 2.53 15.62
N GLU A 119 9.33 2.19 15.07
CA GLU A 119 8.94 2.61 13.72
C GLU A 119 8.43 4.04 13.70
N VAL A 120 8.81 4.77 12.66
CA VAL A 120 8.21 6.06 12.30
C VAL A 120 7.85 6.01 10.83
N ILE A 121 6.59 6.27 10.54
CA ILE A 121 6.05 6.28 9.17
C ILE A 121 5.61 7.72 8.88
N VAL A 122 5.98 8.21 7.70
CA VAL A 122 5.48 9.48 7.17
C VAL A 122 4.78 9.18 5.86
N ASP A 123 3.49 9.49 5.83
CA ASP A 123 2.60 9.26 4.70
C ASP A 123 2.46 10.51 3.84
N ASN A 124 1.97 10.37 2.61
CA ASN A 124 1.72 11.52 1.72
C ASN A 124 0.59 12.44 2.21
N GLU A 125 -0.26 11.95 3.12
CA GLU A 125 -1.34 12.72 3.75
C GLU A 125 -0.86 13.60 4.92
N ASP A 126 0.38 13.42 5.40
CA ASP A 126 0.95 14.18 6.51
C ASP A 126 1.39 15.59 6.07
N SER A 127 0.45 16.54 6.01
CA SER A 127 0.68 17.92 5.52
C SER A 127 1.84 18.70 6.15
N LEU A 128 2.29 18.35 7.36
CA LEU A 128 3.43 18.98 8.03
C LEU A 128 4.78 18.35 7.67
N LEU A 129 4.76 17.05 7.34
CA LEU A 129 5.95 16.23 7.15
C LEU A 129 6.18 15.89 5.67
N PHE A 130 5.15 15.98 4.83
CA PHE A 130 5.24 15.76 3.39
C PHE A 130 5.15 17.08 2.61
N VAL A 131 6.13 17.35 1.75
CA VAL A 131 6.21 18.58 0.95
C VAL A 131 6.56 18.24 -0.50
N MET A 132 5.89 18.89 -1.44
CA MET A 132 6.19 18.77 -2.87
C MET A 132 6.82 20.05 -3.39
N SER A 133 7.64 19.93 -4.44
CA SER A 133 8.13 21.09 -5.19
C SER A 133 6.96 21.83 -5.84
N GLU A 134 7.06 23.16 -5.92
CA GLU A 134 6.18 23.94 -6.78
C GLU A 134 6.36 23.50 -8.24
N PRO A 135 5.28 23.40 -9.03
CA PRO A 135 5.41 23.04 -10.43
C PRO A 135 6.18 24.13 -11.18
N ASP A 136 7.11 23.73 -12.05
CA ASP A 136 7.69 24.63 -13.05
C ASP A 136 6.55 25.35 -13.77
N VAL A 137 6.62 26.68 -13.85
CA VAL A 137 5.56 27.56 -14.35
C VAL A 137 4.96 27.01 -15.65
N VAL A 138 3.89 26.25 -15.52
CA VAL A 138 3.05 25.85 -16.64
C VAL A 138 2.43 27.14 -17.18
N GLY A 139 2.52 27.34 -18.49
CA GLY A 139 1.94 28.50 -19.15
C GLY A 139 0.48 28.74 -18.76
N LEU A 140 -0.05 29.93 -19.03
CA LEU A 140 -1.39 30.35 -18.60
C LEU A 140 -2.54 29.45 -19.09
N LEU A 141 -2.32 28.62 -20.12
CA LEU A 141 -3.33 27.73 -20.71
C LEU A 141 -3.69 26.52 -19.80
N PRO A 142 -2.74 25.73 -19.27
CA PRO A 142 -3.03 24.72 -18.24
C PRO A 142 -3.80 25.26 -17.02
N ARG A 143 -3.39 26.42 -16.49
CA ARG A 143 -4.08 27.06 -15.35
C ARG A 143 -5.52 27.46 -15.67
N TRP A 144 -5.81 27.83 -16.92
CA TRP A 144 -7.16 28.19 -17.36
C TRP A 144 -8.06 26.95 -17.51
N LEU A 145 -7.52 25.81 -17.95
CA LEU A 145 -8.27 24.55 -17.98
C LEU A 145 -8.58 24.03 -16.56
N ASP A 146 -7.62 24.11 -15.64
CA ASP A 146 -7.80 23.66 -14.25
C ASP A 146 -8.84 24.50 -13.46
N GLN A 147 -9.06 25.76 -13.85
CA GLN A 147 -10.06 26.63 -13.21
C GLN A 147 -11.52 26.23 -13.53
N VAL A 148 -11.75 25.34 -14.49
CA VAL A 148 -13.10 24.93 -14.91
C VAL A 148 -13.62 23.72 -14.12
N ASP A 149 -12.72 22.96 -13.47
CA ASP A 149 -13.07 21.79 -12.64
C ASP A 149 -13.05 22.18 -11.15
N ASP A 150 -14.11 22.86 -10.69
CA ASP A 150 -14.38 23.08 -9.26
C ASP A 150 -14.87 21.77 -8.61
N ASN A 151 -14.01 20.74 -8.63
CA ASN A 151 -14.30 19.46 -8.01
C ASN A 151 -14.02 19.57 -6.51
N SER A 152 -15.09 19.66 -5.72
CA SER A 152 -15.08 19.62 -4.24
C SER A 152 -14.40 18.36 -3.63
N PHE A 153 -14.04 17.37 -4.44
CA PHE A 153 -13.39 16.15 -4.02
C PHE A 153 -11.88 16.22 -4.27
N ARG A 154 -11.08 16.04 -3.21
CA ARG A 154 -9.61 16.24 -3.21
C ARG A 154 -8.83 15.23 -4.07
N TYR A 155 -9.39 14.06 -4.37
CA TYR A 155 -8.70 12.98 -5.08
C TYR A 155 -9.13 12.93 -6.55
N SER A 156 -8.16 12.93 -7.45
CA SER A 156 -8.40 12.91 -8.89
C SER A 156 -8.25 11.51 -9.46
N GLY A 157 -9.06 11.20 -10.48
CA GLY A 157 -8.87 9.99 -11.28
C GLY A 157 -7.65 10.13 -12.20
N VAL A 158 -6.60 9.35 -11.95
CA VAL A 158 -5.37 9.38 -12.76
C VAL A 158 -5.34 8.24 -13.77
N SER A 159 -5.00 8.56 -15.03
CA SER A 159 -4.82 7.56 -16.09
C SER A 159 -3.35 7.13 -16.20
N ASN A 160 -3.08 5.83 -16.13
CA ASN A 160 -1.75 5.26 -16.37
C ASN A 160 -1.20 5.60 -17.78
N TRP A 161 -2.07 5.80 -18.78
CA TRP A 161 -1.66 6.10 -20.16
C TRP A 161 -1.34 7.58 -20.38
N ARG A 162 -1.96 8.47 -19.60
CA ARG A 162 -1.80 9.92 -19.64
C ARG A 162 -1.57 10.43 -18.21
N PRO A 163 -0.39 10.17 -17.62
CA PRO A 163 -0.09 10.63 -16.28
C PRO A 163 -0.06 12.17 -16.23
N PRO A 164 -0.43 12.76 -15.09
CA PRO A 164 -0.58 14.19 -14.92
C PRO A 164 0.78 14.91 -14.98
N LEU A 165 0.79 16.16 -15.42
CA LEU A 165 2.03 16.95 -15.54
C LEU A 165 2.52 17.49 -14.19
N GLN A 166 1.65 17.52 -13.18
CA GLN A 166 1.93 17.97 -11.83
C GLN A 166 1.58 16.85 -10.84
N TRP A 167 2.21 16.87 -9.67
CA TRP A 167 1.84 15.99 -8.57
C TRP A 167 0.34 16.08 -8.29
N THR A 168 -0.37 15.00 -8.60
CA THR A 168 -1.82 14.91 -8.46
C THR A 168 -2.13 13.81 -7.47
N LEU A 169 -2.95 14.13 -6.47
CA LEU A 169 -3.38 13.17 -5.46
C LEU A 169 -4.43 12.22 -6.04
N THR A 170 -4.22 10.92 -5.88
CA THR A 170 -5.12 9.87 -6.36
C THR A 170 -5.25 8.76 -5.32
N THR A 171 -6.31 7.96 -5.40
CA THR A 171 -6.54 6.79 -4.54
C THR A 171 -6.32 5.48 -5.30
N ASN A 172 -5.79 4.46 -4.63
CA ASN A 172 -5.68 3.10 -5.14
C ASN A 172 -5.63 2.13 -3.96
N ASP A 173 -6.22 0.94 -4.09
CA ASP A 173 -6.26 -0.03 -3.00
C ASP A 173 -4.88 -0.58 -2.62
N LYS A 174 -3.89 -0.41 -3.51
CA LYS A 174 -2.53 -0.86 -3.31
C LYS A 174 -1.62 0.17 -2.62
N TYR A 175 -2.01 1.44 -2.53
CA TYR A 175 -1.22 2.46 -1.83
C TYR A 175 -1.20 2.23 -0.32
N TYR A 176 -0.22 2.81 0.36
CA TYR A 176 -0.23 2.84 1.82
C TYR A 176 -1.36 3.76 2.31
N GLY A 177 -1.82 3.51 3.53
CA GLY A 177 -2.87 4.30 4.17
C GLY A 177 -3.67 3.47 5.17
N THR A 178 -3.95 4.07 6.32
CA THR A 178 -4.81 3.45 7.35
C THR A 178 -6.27 3.47 6.93
N HIS A 179 -6.76 4.66 6.57
CA HIS A 179 -8.13 4.89 6.12
C HIS A 179 -8.17 5.30 4.65
N VAL A 180 -7.33 6.26 4.27
CA VAL A 180 -7.23 6.73 2.90
C VAL A 180 -5.94 6.22 2.28
N ARG A 181 -6.08 5.28 1.34
CA ARG A 181 -4.99 4.76 0.53
C ARG A 181 -4.80 5.63 -0.69
N SER A 182 -3.89 6.57 -0.56
CA SER A 182 -3.63 7.59 -1.55
C SER A 182 -2.15 7.70 -1.87
N ALA A 183 -1.84 8.32 -3.00
CA ALA A 183 -0.49 8.70 -3.34
C ALA A 183 -0.53 9.88 -4.30
N TYR A 184 0.56 10.64 -4.36
CA TYR A 184 0.75 11.63 -5.40
C TYR A 184 1.40 10.97 -6.62
N VAL A 185 0.83 11.23 -7.80
CA VAL A 185 1.36 10.72 -9.07
C VAL A 185 1.74 11.88 -9.96
N VAL A 186 2.88 11.76 -10.65
CA VAL A 186 3.34 12.73 -11.66
C VAL A 186 3.91 11.98 -12.85
N LYS A 187 3.83 12.60 -14.03
CA LYS A 187 4.54 12.15 -15.22
C LYS A 187 6.04 12.26 -15.00
N SER A 188 6.77 11.22 -15.41
CA SER A 188 8.23 11.25 -15.34
C SER A 188 8.80 12.37 -16.22
N GLY A 189 9.84 13.01 -15.72
CA GLY A 189 10.49 14.16 -16.33
C GLY A 189 12.01 14.12 -16.11
N SER A 190 12.65 15.29 -16.09
CA SER A 190 14.09 15.44 -15.92
C SER A 190 14.54 15.60 -14.46
N GLY A 191 13.69 15.26 -13.49
CA GLY A 191 13.95 15.47 -12.06
C GLY A 191 13.63 16.87 -11.53
N SER A 192 12.92 17.71 -12.29
CA SER A 192 12.58 19.08 -11.84
C SER A 192 11.52 19.13 -10.74
N GLN A 193 10.67 18.11 -10.66
CA GLN A 193 9.67 18.00 -9.60
C GLN A 193 10.11 16.98 -8.55
N THR A 194 9.89 17.31 -7.29
CA THR A 194 10.28 16.47 -6.15
C THR A 194 9.15 16.32 -5.14
N ALA A 195 9.18 15.20 -4.41
CA ALA A 195 8.37 14.92 -3.24
C ALA A 195 9.31 14.60 -2.07
N THR A 196 9.10 15.26 -0.94
CA THR A 196 10.00 15.19 0.22
C THR A 196 9.24 14.77 1.48
N TRP A 197 9.66 13.66 2.08
CA TRP A 197 9.24 13.25 3.42
C TRP A 197 10.25 13.74 4.45
N LYS A 198 9.78 14.45 5.48
CA LYS A 198 10.54 14.92 6.63
C LYS A 198 10.24 14.01 7.80
N ILE A 199 11.16 13.11 8.11
CA ILE A 199 10.95 12.04 9.08
C ILE A 199 11.61 12.46 10.40
N PRO A 200 10.85 12.69 11.48
CA PRO A 200 11.41 12.97 12.79
C PRO A 200 12.04 11.70 13.36
N VAL A 201 13.33 11.75 13.67
CA VAL A 201 14.07 10.63 14.26
C VAL A 201 14.01 10.74 15.78
N PRO A 202 13.42 9.76 16.49
CA PRO A 202 13.13 9.89 17.92
C PRO A 202 14.35 9.73 18.83
N ALA A 203 15.44 9.13 18.34
CA ALA A 203 16.68 8.97 19.08
C ALA A 203 17.84 8.65 18.13
N THR A 204 19.05 9.10 18.44
CA THR A 204 20.25 8.76 17.67
C THR A 204 20.47 7.23 17.63
N GLY A 205 20.74 6.69 16.43
CA GLY A 205 21.00 5.26 16.26
C GLY A 205 20.99 4.78 14.81
N GLN A 206 21.03 3.46 14.64
CA GLN A 206 20.97 2.81 13.33
C GLN A 206 19.50 2.51 12.94
N TYR A 207 19.11 2.92 11.74
CA TYR A 207 17.75 2.77 11.22
C TYR A 207 17.77 2.14 9.83
N ASP A 208 16.79 1.26 9.58
CA ASP A 208 16.46 0.80 8.24
C ASP A 208 15.41 1.72 7.61
N LEU A 209 15.73 2.26 6.44
CA LEU A 209 14.87 3.14 5.67
C LEU A 209 14.13 2.33 4.60
N TYR A 210 12.81 2.44 4.58
CA TYR A 210 11.92 1.76 3.65
C TYR A 210 11.07 2.74 2.86
N TYR A 211 10.81 2.39 1.61
CA TYR A 211 9.83 3.06 0.76
C TYR A 211 8.67 2.11 0.47
N TYR A 212 7.44 2.64 0.44
CA TYR A 212 6.26 1.85 0.08
C TYR A 212 6.11 1.78 -1.45
N VAL A 213 6.40 0.62 -2.02
CA VAL A 213 6.47 0.37 -3.46
C VAL A 213 5.10 -0.02 -4.02
N TYR A 214 4.56 0.85 -4.86
CA TYR A 214 3.50 0.51 -5.82
C TYR A 214 4.10 0.18 -7.18
N LYS A 215 3.72 -0.97 -7.77
CA LYS A 215 4.13 -1.31 -9.15
C LYS A 215 3.04 -0.92 -10.16
N PRO A 216 3.29 0.08 -11.02
CA PRO A 216 2.39 0.43 -12.10
C PRO A 216 2.33 -0.67 -13.17
N ASP A 217 1.26 -0.67 -13.97
CA ASP A 217 1.04 -1.72 -14.97
C ASP A 217 2.10 -1.75 -16.07
N ASP A 218 2.77 -0.63 -16.35
CA ASP A 218 3.86 -0.59 -17.32
C ASP A 218 5.09 -1.38 -16.85
N VAL A 219 5.37 -1.43 -15.54
CA VAL A 219 6.36 -2.35 -14.96
C VAL A 219 5.92 -3.81 -15.14
N ARG A 220 4.61 -4.10 -15.07
CA ARG A 220 4.06 -5.46 -15.23
C ARG A 220 3.96 -5.93 -16.69
N GLN A 221 3.72 -5.02 -17.63
CA GLN A 221 3.52 -5.31 -19.06
C GLN A 221 4.83 -5.31 -19.88
N ARG A 222 5.86 -4.58 -19.44
CA ARG A 222 7.16 -4.56 -20.12
C ARG A 222 7.87 -5.92 -19.96
N GLY A 223 8.17 -6.59 -21.09
CA GLY A 223 8.79 -7.92 -21.12
C GLY A 223 10.20 -8.02 -20.49
N ARG A 224 10.81 -9.21 -20.51
CA ARG A 224 12.15 -9.51 -19.95
C ARG A 224 13.33 -8.82 -20.65
N ASN A 225 13.12 -8.05 -21.72
CA ASN A 225 14.17 -7.56 -22.62
C ASN A 225 14.59 -6.08 -22.43
N GLN A 226 14.29 -5.44 -21.30
CA GLN A 226 14.74 -4.07 -21.00
C GLN A 226 15.89 -4.06 -19.98
N GLY A 227 16.79 -3.07 -20.12
CA GLY A 227 17.99 -2.95 -19.31
C GLY A 227 17.70 -2.69 -17.83
N SER A 228 18.61 -3.13 -16.96
CA SER A 228 18.64 -2.73 -15.55
C SER A 228 18.80 -1.19 -15.51
N GLY A 229 17.93 -0.47 -14.81
CA GLY A 229 17.93 1.00 -14.74
C GLY A 229 16.73 1.72 -15.37
N ASP A 230 15.85 1.01 -16.08
CA ASP A 230 14.67 1.64 -16.71
C ASP A 230 13.41 1.66 -15.82
N THR A 231 13.49 1.03 -14.65
CA THR A 231 12.38 0.83 -13.68
C THR A 231 12.75 1.28 -12.27
N GLU A 232 13.71 2.19 -12.15
CA GLU A 232 14.23 2.67 -10.88
C GLU A 232 13.57 4.00 -10.49
N TYR A 233 13.22 4.14 -9.21
CA TYR A 233 12.96 5.44 -8.59
C TYR A 233 14.20 5.86 -7.83
N HIS A 234 14.64 7.10 -8.06
CA HIS A 234 15.83 7.68 -7.44
C HIS A 234 15.46 8.60 -6.29
N PHE A 235 16.17 8.43 -5.18
CA PHE A 235 15.97 9.17 -3.94
C PHE A 235 17.27 9.84 -3.51
N LYS A 236 17.14 10.98 -2.85
CA LYS A 236 18.21 11.63 -2.07
C LYS A 236 17.84 11.59 -0.61
N VAL A 237 18.66 10.94 0.22
CA VAL A 237 18.51 10.91 1.68
C VAL A 237 19.44 11.98 2.25
N LYS A 238 18.87 12.99 2.90
CA LYS A 238 19.61 14.10 3.51
C LYS A 238 19.49 14.05 5.02
N TYR A 239 20.62 14.00 5.70
CA TYR A 239 20.72 13.91 7.15
C TYR A 239 22.10 14.43 7.59
N ASP A 240 22.22 15.09 8.75
CA ASP A 240 23.52 15.47 9.34
C ASP A 240 24.52 16.18 8.40
N GLU A 241 24.01 17.08 7.54
CA GLU A 241 24.77 17.76 6.46
C GLU A 241 25.27 16.84 5.32
N GLU A 242 25.04 15.54 5.42
CA GLU A 242 25.29 14.54 4.39
C GLU A 242 24.09 14.41 3.43
N GLU A 243 24.40 14.04 2.18
CA GLU A 243 23.43 13.71 1.15
C GLU A 243 23.89 12.43 0.43
N GLU A 244 23.04 11.41 0.46
CA GLU A 244 23.28 10.13 -0.20
C GLU A 244 22.21 9.85 -1.26
N ASP A 245 22.65 9.50 -2.47
CA ASP A 245 21.77 9.00 -3.52
C ASP A 245 21.49 7.51 -3.31
N THR A 246 20.21 7.13 -3.32
CA THR A 246 19.76 5.73 -3.30
C THR A 246 18.68 5.51 -4.35
N TYR A 247 18.32 4.25 -4.60
CA TYR A 247 17.31 3.90 -5.57
C TYR A 247 16.57 2.64 -5.17
N VAL A 248 15.35 2.49 -5.70
CA VAL A 248 14.60 1.24 -5.64
C VAL A 248 14.30 0.75 -7.05
N ASP A 249 14.70 -0.48 -7.36
CA ASP A 249 14.30 -1.15 -8.59
C ASP A 249 12.90 -1.76 -8.40
N LEU A 250 11.89 -1.14 -9.01
CA LEU A 250 10.49 -1.56 -8.90
C LEU A 250 10.24 -2.94 -9.52
N ARG A 251 11.12 -3.42 -10.41
CA ARG A 251 11.00 -4.74 -10.99
C ARG A 251 11.40 -5.83 -10.01
N ARG A 252 12.49 -5.60 -9.27
CA ARG A 252 13.08 -6.56 -8.32
C ARG A 252 12.47 -6.51 -6.93
N SER A 253 12.03 -5.33 -6.51
CA SER A 253 11.40 -5.14 -5.20
C SER A 253 10.02 -5.79 -5.17
N ASP A 254 9.56 -6.27 -4.03
CA ASP A 254 8.16 -6.67 -3.88
C ASP A 254 7.24 -5.44 -3.75
N GLU A 255 5.94 -5.62 -4.00
CA GLU A 255 4.95 -4.57 -3.70
C GLU A 255 4.84 -4.40 -2.17
N GLY A 256 4.72 -3.16 -1.70
CA GLY A 256 4.72 -2.81 -0.28
C GLY A 256 6.08 -2.29 0.21
N TRP A 257 6.40 -2.49 1.50
CA TRP A 257 7.63 -1.96 2.09
C TRP A 257 8.89 -2.59 1.50
N SER A 258 9.69 -1.80 0.77
CA SER A 258 11.00 -2.19 0.24
C SER A 258 12.12 -1.40 0.90
N LEU A 259 13.22 -2.08 1.25
CA LEU A 259 14.39 -1.48 1.90
C LEU A 259 15.15 -0.59 0.89
N LEU A 260 15.33 0.68 1.24
CA LEU A 260 16.20 1.61 0.50
C LEU A 260 17.66 1.54 0.99
N GLY A 261 17.86 1.34 2.29
CA GLY A 261 19.19 1.29 2.89
C GLY A 261 19.15 1.29 4.41
N THR A 262 20.33 1.17 5.01
CA THR A 262 20.53 1.26 6.45
C THR A 262 21.46 2.43 6.75
N TYR A 263 21.03 3.32 7.64
CA TYR A 263 21.71 4.58 7.92
C TYR A 263 21.89 4.75 9.42
N PHE A 264 22.83 5.62 9.80
CA PHE A 264 22.97 6.09 11.17
C PHE A 264 22.44 7.52 11.22
N PHE A 265 21.36 7.74 11.96
CA PHE A 265 20.72 9.05 12.06
C PHE A 265 20.89 9.61 13.47
N ASN A 266 21.13 10.92 13.57
CA ASN A 266 20.97 11.65 14.82
C ASN A 266 19.50 11.92 15.15
N GLU A 267 19.22 12.27 16.41
CA GLU A 267 17.91 12.73 16.88
C GLU A 267 17.56 14.12 16.31
N ASP A 268 17.23 14.15 15.02
CA ASP A 268 16.75 15.33 14.29
C ASP A 268 15.75 14.90 13.20
N THR A 269 15.87 15.44 11.98
CA THR A 269 14.91 15.26 10.89
C THR A 269 15.64 14.80 9.64
N VAL A 270 15.32 13.59 9.19
CA VAL A 270 15.83 13.07 7.92
C VAL A 270 14.91 13.52 6.79
N ARG A 271 15.48 13.94 5.67
CA ARG A 271 14.71 14.29 4.47
C ARG A 271 14.94 13.25 3.39
N VAL A 272 13.89 12.55 3.00
CA VAL A 272 13.92 11.63 1.88
C VAL A 272 13.26 12.33 0.70
N VAL A 273 14.00 12.54 -0.38
CA VAL A 273 13.55 13.31 -1.54
C VAL A 273 13.45 12.37 -2.74
N LEU A 274 12.23 12.12 -3.22
CA LEU A 274 11.96 11.45 -4.49
C LEU A 274 11.89 12.48 -5.61
N THR A 275 12.56 12.22 -6.72
CA THR A 275 12.48 13.05 -7.93
C THR A 275 11.58 12.41 -8.98
N ASN A 276 11.05 13.21 -9.91
CA ASN A 276 10.34 12.67 -11.07
C ASN A 276 11.28 12.18 -12.19
N ASP A 277 12.59 12.09 -11.98
CA ASP A 277 13.54 11.52 -12.93
C ASP A 277 13.39 9.99 -12.95
N CYS A 278 12.71 9.50 -13.97
CA CYS A 278 12.44 8.08 -14.15
C CYS A 278 12.17 7.79 -15.63
N LYS A 279 12.49 6.57 -16.08
CA LYS A 279 12.18 6.11 -17.46
C LYS A 279 10.81 5.43 -17.60
N LEU A 280 10.09 5.27 -16.50
CA LEU A 280 8.68 4.86 -16.50
C LEU A 280 7.78 5.98 -16.98
N ARG A 281 6.49 5.70 -17.19
CA ARG A 281 5.52 6.75 -17.57
C ARG A 281 5.29 7.76 -16.46
N SER A 282 5.32 7.29 -15.21
CA SER A 282 5.00 8.08 -14.03
C SER A 282 5.82 7.67 -12.82
N VAL A 283 5.97 8.63 -11.92
CA VAL A 283 6.49 8.46 -10.57
C VAL A 283 5.33 8.58 -9.57
N THR A 284 5.32 7.72 -8.58
CA THR A 284 4.34 7.71 -7.48
C THR A 284 5.08 8.05 -6.19
N ALA A 285 4.54 8.96 -5.39
CA ALA A 285 5.01 9.32 -4.05
C ALA A 285 3.93 8.90 -3.03
N ASP A 286 4.23 7.85 -2.28
CA ASP A 286 3.34 7.20 -1.31
C ASP A 286 3.89 7.46 0.11
N ALA A 287 4.32 6.43 0.84
CA ALA A 287 4.87 6.55 2.19
C ALA A 287 6.34 6.13 2.33
N VAL A 288 7.01 6.66 3.36
CA VAL A 288 8.35 6.27 3.80
C VAL A 288 8.32 5.86 5.27
N LYS A 289 9.13 4.87 5.64
CA LYS A 289 9.24 4.37 7.00
C LYS A 289 10.69 4.22 7.42
N ILE A 290 11.00 4.60 8.65
CA ILE A 290 12.23 4.18 9.33
C ILE A 290 11.90 3.20 10.44
N VAL A 291 12.76 2.20 10.65
CA VAL A 291 12.66 1.24 11.76
C VAL A 291 14.00 1.19 12.46
N ARG A 292 14.00 1.44 13.78
CA ARG A 292 15.20 1.31 14.59
C ARG A 292 15.67 -0.15 14.65
N ARG A 293 16.98 -0.37 14.49
CA ARG A 293 17.61 -1.68 14.71
C ARG A 293 17.91 -1.97 16.17
#